data_AF-A0A416Z9G4-F1
#
_entry.id   AF-A0A416Z9G4-F1
#
_cell.length_a   1.000
_cell.length_b   1.000
_cell.length_c   1.000
_cell.angle_alpha   90.00
_cell.angle_beta   90.00
_cell.angle_gamma   90.00
#
_symmetry.space_group_name_H-M   'P 1'
#
loop_
_entity.id
_entity.type
_entity.pdbx_description
1 polymer ?
#
loop_
_entity_poly.entity_id
_entity_poly.type
_entity_poly.pdbx_seq_one_letter_code
_entity_poly.pdbx_strand_id
1 'polypeptide(L)'
;MNNLWNRSVGPFDEAAAQRHRHMGLLDCNGDVNADAVNFLAHLCAGLFFDALCDSYVEMQTVSRICQAFCKSENVEAQRVVLMICSEYDAMNHPVPEAIWWISGSKLLVPPFIEGFLSYLREYLKELEVM
;
A
#
# COMPACT_ATOMS: atom_id res chain seq x y z
N MET A 1 -25.43 15.49 -28.21
CA MET A 1 -23.99 15.39 -27.86
C MET A 1 -23.93 14.60 -26.56
N ASN A 2 -23.35 13.40 -26.58
CA ASN A 2 -23.28 12.52 -25.41
C ASN A 2 -22.27 13.05 -24.41
N ASN A 3 -22.69 13.23 -23.15
CA ASN A 3 -21.86 13.63 -22.02
C ASN A 3 -20.96 12.47 -21.58
N LEU A 4 -19.95 12.13 -22.39
CA LEU A 4 -18.96 11.08 -22.11
C LEU A 4 -17.84 11.51 -21.14
N TRP A 5 -17.90 12.75 -20.62
CA TRP A 5 -16.82 13.37 -19.83
C TRP A 5 -16.99 13.28 -18.31
N ASN A 6 -17.59 12.22 -17.75
CA ASN A 6 -17.54 12.04 -16.30
C ASN A 6 -17.69 10.60 -15.80
N ARG A 7 -16.99 9.63 -16.42
CA ARG A 7 -16.69 8.39 -15.69
C ARG A 7 -15.52 8.72 -14.76
N SER A 8 -15.74 8.68 -13.45
CA SER A 8 -14.69 8.92 -12.45
C SER A 8 -13.52 7.99 -12.71
N VAL A 9 -12.35 8.53 -13.04
CA VAL A 9 -11.12 7.74 -13.16
C VAL A 9 -10.68 7.37 -11.76
N GLY A 10 -10.56 6.08 -11.48
CA GLY A 10 -10.29 5.58 -10.14
C GLY A 10 -9.90 4.10 -10.10
N PRO A 11 -9.43 3.60 -8.95
CA PRO A 11 -8.88 2.25 -8.84
C PRO A 11 -9.91 1.13 -9.07
N PHE A 12 -11.20 1.46 -9.08
CA PHE A 12 -12.31 0.54 -9.28
C PHE A 12 -12.93 0.61 -10.69
N ASP A 13 -12.42 1.47 -11.57
CA ASP A 13 -12.96 1.57 -12.93
C ASP A 13 -12.45 0.45 -13.86
N GLU A 14 -13.18 0.23 -14.96
CA GLU A 14 -12.89 -0.81 -15.97
C GLU A 14 -11.51 -0.65 -16.63
N ALA A 15 -10.94 0.55 -16.62
CA ALA A 15 -9.64 0.86 -17.23
C ALA A 15 -8.46 0.69 -16.24
N ALA A 16 -8.70 0.30 -14.98
CA ALA A 16 -7.68 0.11 -13.96
C ALA A 16 -6.62 -0.91 -14.38
N ALA A 17 -7.02 -2.06 -14.94
CA ALA A 17 -6.10 -3.09 -15.40
C ALA A 17 -5.16 -2.59 -16.51
N GLN A 18 -5.64 -1.70 -17.41
CA GLN A 18 -4.78 -1.10 -18.43
C GLN A 18 -3.75 -0.16 -17.80
N ARG A 19 -4.14 0.62 -16.80
CA ARG A 19 -3.20 1.47 -16.06
C ARG A 19 -2.15 0.65 -15.33
N HIS A 20 -2.54 -0.46 -14.69
CA HIS A 20 -1.60 -1.36 -14.03
C HIS A 20 -0.57 -1.96 -15.01
N ARG A 21 -0.98 -2.29 -16.24
CA ARG A 21 -0.04 -2.65 -17.32
C ARG A 21 0.89 -1.52 -17.72
N HIS A 22 0.36 -0.30 -17.89
CA HIS A 22 1.20 0.87 -18.21
C HIS A 22 2.21 1.20 -17.08
N MET A 23 1.85 0.92 -15.83
CA MET A 23 2.74 1.04 -14.67
C MET A 23 3.75 -0.11 -14.58
N GLY A 24 3.65 -1.15 -15.42
CA GLY A 24 4.51 -2.33 -15.38
C GLY A 24 4.21 -3.31 -14.24
N LEU A 25 3.09 -3.12 -13.52
CA LEU A 25 2.65 -3.99 -12.42
C LEU A 25 1.99 -5.28 -12.93
N LEU A 26 1.43 -5.22 -14.14
CA LEU A 26 0.94 -6.37 -14.88
C LEU A 26 1.73 -6.51 -16.19
N ASP A 27 2.00 -7.75 -16.59
CA ASP A 27 2.64 -8.05 -17.86
C ASP A 27 1.65 -7.99 -19.06
N CYS A 28 2.12 -8.37 -20.25
CA CYS A 28 1.27 -8.39 -21.45
C CYS A 28 0.14 -9.44 -21.41
N ASN A 29 0.28 -10.49 -20.60
CA ASN A 29 -0.73 -11.52 -20.39
C ASN A 29 -1.74 -11.11 -19.31
N GLY A 30 -1.41 -10.08 -18.53
CA GLY A 30 -2.20 -9.64 -17.38
C GLY A 30 -1.81 -10.34 -16.08
N ASP A 31 -0.69 -11.06 -16.07
CA ASP A 31 -0.12 -11.67 -14.87
C ASP A 31 0.65 -10.63 -14.06
N VAL A 32 0.76 -10.88 -12.75
CA VAL A 32 1.44 -9.96 -11.82
C VAL A 32 2.95 -9.95 -12.09
N ASN A 33 3.52 -8.77 -12.31
CA ASN A 33 4.96 -8.58 -12.29
C ASN A 33 5.44 -8.49 -10.84
N ALA A 34 5.89 -9.63 -10.30
CA ALA A 34 6.26 -9.76 -8.90
C ALA A 34 7.37 -8.77 -8.47
N ASP A 35 8.39 -8.56 -9.32
CA ASP A 35 9.50 -7.66 -9.01
C ASP A 35 9.03 -6.20 -8.89
N ALA A 36 8.18 -5.77 -9.83
CA ALA A 36 7.63 -4.41 -9.82
C ALA A 36 6.70 -4.18 -8.61
N VAL A 37 5.84 -5.16 -8.30
CA VAL A 37 4.96 -5.08 -7.13
C VAL A 37 5.75 -5.10 -5.83
N ASN A 38 6.78 -5.93 -5.71
CA ASN A 38 7.62 -5.98 -4.52
C ASN A 38 8.43 -4.68 -4.34
N PHE A 39 8.96 -4.11 -5.42
CA PHE A 39 9.59 -2.78 -5.38
C PHE A 39 8.61 -1.71 -4.89
N LEU A 40 7.38 -1.71 -5.40
CA LEU A 40 6.35 -0.77 -4.97
C LEU A 40 6.00 -0.96 -3.49
N ALA A 41 5.91 -2.21 -3.03
CA ALA A 41 5.64 -2.56 -1.65
C ALA A 41 6.73 -2.04 -0.70
N HIS A 42 8.01 -2.22 -1.07
CA HIS A 42 9.15 -1.68 -0.33
C HIS A 42 9.08 -0.16 -0.23
N LEU A 43 8.92 0.53 -1.36
CA LEU A 43 8.82 1.98 -1.39
C LEU A 43 7.67 2.49 -0.49
N CYS A 44 6.50 1.87 -0.59
CA CYS A 44 5.34 2.28 0.21
C CYS A 44 5.52 1.98 1.70
N ALA A 45 6.18 0.87 2.06
CA ALA A 45 6.49 0.56 3.46
C ALA A 45 7.44 1.60 4.06
N GLY A 46 8.46 2.00 3.31
CA GLY A 46 9.39 3.05 3.73
C GLY A 46 8.69 4.40 3.92
N LEU A 47 7.87 4.82 2.94
CA LEU A 47 7.06 6.04 3.05
C LEU A 47 6.10 6.02 4.24
N PHE A 48 5.48 4.87 4.51
CA PHE A 48 4.58 4.72 5.65
C PHE A 48 5.32 4.83 6.98
N PHE A 49 6.46 4.15 7.10
CA PHE A 49 7.29 4.18 8.29
C PHE A 49 7.87 5.57 8.58
N ASP A 50 8.33 6.26 7.53
CA ASP A 50 8.79 7.66 7.60
C ASP A 50 7.67 8.58 8.09
N ALA A 51 6.47 8.47 7.51
CA ALA A 51 5.31 9.26 7.93
C ALA A 51 4.94 9.01 9.41
N LEU A 52 5.03 7.76 9.89
CA LEU A 52 4.80 7.44 11.31
C LEU A 52 5.83 8.14 12.21
N CYS A 53 7.12 8.11 11.82
CA CYS A 53 8.19 8.77 12.57
C CYS A 53 8.02 10.29 12.60
N ASP A 54 7.58 10.89 11.50
CA ASP A 54 7.32 12.34 11.41
C ASP A 54 6.10 12.76 12.24
N SER A 55 5.10 11.89 12.34
CA SER A 55 3.81 12.20 12.97
C SER A 55 3.80 11.96 14.48
N TYR A 56 4.58 11.00 14.97
CA TYR A 56 4.56 10.59 16.38
C TYR A 56 5.90 10.82 17.08
N VAL A 57 5.88 11.63 18.15
CA VAL A 57 7.06 11.95 18.96
C VAL A 57 7.60 10.72 19.71
N GLU A 58 6.72 9.84 20.15
CA GLU A 58 7.09 8.66 20.94
C GLU A 58 7.34 7.45 20.02
N MET A 59 8.58 6.96 19.97
CA MET A 59 8.93 5.74 19.23
C MET A 59 8.13 4.50 19.67
N GLN A 60 7.66 4.46 20.92
CA GLN A 60 6.79 3.39 21.40
C GLN A 60 5.45 3.35 20.65
N THR A 61 4.94 4.51 20.20
CA THR A 61 3.72 4.59 19.40
C THR A 61 3.96 4.05 17.99
N VAL A 62 5.06 4.46 17.34
CA VAL A 62 5.48 3.94 16.03
C VAL A 62 5.64 2.42 16.06
N SER A 63 6.38 1.90 17.06
CA SER A 63 6.57 0.47 17.25
C SER A 63 5.25 -0.27 17.45
N ARG A 64 4.34 0.26 18.28
CA ARG A 64 3.02 -0.36 18.53
C ARG A 64 2.17 -0.44 17.26
N ILE A 65 2.18 0.61 16.43
CA ILE A 65 1.45 0.62 15.16
C ILE A 65 2.06 -0.42 14.21
N CYS A 66 3.38 -0.41 14.01
CA CYS A 66 4.07 -1.39 13.16
C CYS A 66 3.82 -2.84 13.61
N GLN A 67 3.82 -3.10 14.92
CA GLN A 67 3.49 -4.41 15.49
C GLN A 67 2.02 -4.81 15.23
N ALA A 68 1.09 -3.85 15.20
CA ALA A 68 -0.31 -4.14 14.87
C ALA A 68 -0.45 -4.59 13.40
N PHE A 69 0.25 -3.95 12.47
CA PHE A 69 0.33 -4.40 11.07
C PHE A 69 1.02 -5.75 10.93
N CYS A 70 2.13 -5.99 11.64
CA CYS A 70 2.81 -7.28 11.58
C CYS A 70 1.94 -8.45 12.09
N LYS A 71 0.91 -8.18 12.91
CA LYS A 71 -0.06 -9.18 13.38
C LYS A 71 -1.21 -9.42 12.38
N SER A 72 -1.31 -8.64 11.30
CA SER A 72 -2.38 -8.76 10.31
C SER A 72 -2.06 -9.73 9.16
N GLU A 73 -1.08 -10.63 9.31
CA GLU A 73 -0.69 -11.60 8.27
C GLU A 73 -1.85 -12.49 7.79
N ASN A 74 -2.78 -12.84 8.70
CA ASN A 74 -3.95 -13.67 8.38
C ASN A 74 -5.21 -12.85 8.06
N VAL A 75 -5.07 -11.53 7.94
CA VAL A 75 -6.16 -10.63 7.58
C VAL A 75 -6.24 -10.52 6.07
N GLU A 76 -7.46 -10.47 5.52
CA GLU A 76 -7.69 -10.20 4.11
C GLU A 76 -6.92 -8.94 3.66
N ALA A 77 -6.12 -9.05 2.59
CA ALA A 77 -5.21 -7.99 2.17
C ALA A 77 -5.91 -6.63 1.94
N GLN A 78 -7.15 -6.64 1.43
CA GLN A 78 -7.96 -5.43 1.28
C GLN A 78 -8.27 -4.74 2.61
N ARG A 79 -8.43 -5.49 3.70
CA ARG A 79 -8.61 -4.91 5.05
C ARG A 79 -7.32 -4.29 5.55
N VAL A 80 -6.16 -4.88 5.21
CA VAL A 80 -4.86 -4.27 5.54
C VAL A 80 -4.68 -2.94 4.78
N VAL A 81 -5.10 -2.85 3.51
CA VAL A 81 -5.15 -1.56 2.78
C VAL A 81 -5.99 -0.54 3.53
N LEU A 82 -7.17 -0.91 4.04
CA LEU A 82 -8.00 0.00 4.84
C LEU A 82 -7.32 0.44 6.15
N MET A 83 -6.57 -0.46 6.80
CA MET A 83 -5.75 -0.10 7.96
C MET A 83 -4.70 0.93 7.59
N ILE A 84 -3.98 0.74 6.47
CA ILE A 84 -3.01 1.72 5.96
C ILE A 84 -3.68 3.07 5.75
N CYS A 85 -4.83 3.11 5.07
CA CYS A 85 -5.59 4.34 4.86
C CYS A 85 -6.01 5.00 6.18
N SER A 86 -6.42 4.21 7.17
CA SER A 86 -6.83 4.72 8.49
C SER A 86 -5.67 5.37 9.25
N GLU A 87 -4.46 4.83 9.16
CA GLU A 87 -3.29 5.43 9.80
C GLU A 87 -2.84 6.70 9.08
N TYR A 88 -2.86 6.72 7.74
CA TYR A 88 -2.61 7.96 6.99
C TYR A 88 -3.61 9.07 7.36
N ASP A 89 -4.90 8.74 7.51
CA ASP A 89 -5.91 9.67 7.99
C ASP A 89 -5.63 10.16 9.41
N ALA A 90 -5.25 9.25 10.33
CA ALA A 90 -4.89 9.59 11.71
C ALA A 90 -3.66 10.51 11.80
N MET A 91 -2.70 10.34 10.88
CA MET A 91 -1.54 11.22 10.74
C MET A 91 -1.87 12.55 10.03
N ASN A 92 -3.07 12.70 9.46
CA ASN A 92 -3.44 13.80 8.56
C ASN A 92 -2.51 13.90 7.33
N HIS A 93 -2.04 12.75 6.83
CA HIS A 93 -1.21 12.61 5.65
C HIS A 93 -2.03 12.02 4.49
N PRO A 94 -1.82 12.47 3.24
CA PRO A 94 -2.48 11.85 2.10
C PRO A 94 -1.93 10.43 1.90
N VAL A 95 -2.82 9.48 1.61
CA VAL A 95 -2.40 8.14 1.18
C VAL A 95 -1.60 8.27 -0.13
N PRO A 96 -0.42 7.62 -0.25
CA PRO A 96 0.35 7.64 -1.48
C PRO A 96 -0.49 7.21 -2.68
N GLU A 97 -0.42 7.97 -3.78
CA GLU A 97 -1.24 7.72 -4.96
C GLU A 97 -1.07 6.29 -5.50
N ALA A 98 0.12 5.71 -5.38
CA ALA A 98 0.36 4.33 -5.76
C ALA A 98 -0.54 3.32 -5.03
N ILE A 99 -0.70 3.48 -3.71
CA ILE A 99 -1.58 2.63 -2.89
C ILE A 99 -3.03 2.83 -3.32
N TRP A 100 -3.43 4.08 -3.55
CA TRP A 100 -4.76 4.40 -4.08
C TRP A 100 -5.02 3.68 -5.41
N TRP A 101 -4.11 3.79 -6.39
CA TRP A 101 -4.28 3.22 -7.73
C TRP A 101 -4.37 1.70 -7.77
N ILE A 102 -3.75 0.99 -6.83
CA ILE A 102 -3.80 -0.47 -6.75
C ILE A 102 -4.93 -1.00 -5.86
N SER A 103 -5.52 -0.17 -5.00
CA SER A 103 -6.49 -0.58 -3.97
C SER A 103 -7.71 -1.38 -4.46
N GLY A 104 -8.11 -1.19 -5.72
CA GLY A 104 -9.22 -1.94 -6.36
C GLY A 104 -8.82 -3.27 -6.99
N SER A 105 -7.53 -3.60 -7.06
CA SER A 105 -7.03 -4.80 -7.74
C SER A 105 -6.93 -6.00 -6.81
N LYS A 106 -7.78 -7.00 -7.03
CA LYS A 106 -7.69 -8.30 -6.32
C LYS A 106 -6.43 -9.10 -6.66
N LEU A 107 -5.77 -8.77 -7.77
CA LEU A 107 -4.54 -9.44 -8.21
C LEU A 107 -3.30 -8.80 -7.58
N LEU A 108 -3.26 -7.47 -7.50
CA LEU A 108 -2.07 -6.74 -7.04
C LEU A 108 -2.03 -6.54 -5.53
N VAL A 109 -3.20 -6.36 -4.89
CA VAL A 109 -3.27 -6.05 -3.45
C VAL A 109 -2.65 -7.16 -2.59
N PRO A 110 -2.91 -8.46 -2.79
CA PRO A 110 -2.30 -9.51 -1.96
C PRO A 110 -0.76 -9.51 -1.98
N PRO A 111 -0.07 -9.62 -3.14
CA PRO A 111 1.39 -9.61 -3.17
C PRO A 111 1.99 -8.27 -2.73
N PHE A 112 1.29 -7.15 -2.97
CA PHE A 112 1.71 -5.85 -2.45
C PHE A 112 1.72 -5.82 -0.91
N ILE A 113 0.63 -6.28 -0.28
CA ILE A 113 0.51 -6.29 1.19
C ILE A 113 1.51 -7.26 1.81
N GLU A 114 1.74 -8.42 1.20
CA GLU A 114 2.76 -9.36 1.66
C GLU A 114 4.14 -8.70 1.71
N GLY A 115 4.58 -8.07 0.61
CA GLY A 115 5.84 -7.33 0.56
C GLY A 115 5.87 -6.17 1.57
N PHE A 116 4.80 -5.39 1.64
CA PHE A 116 4.70 -4.22 2.52
C PHE A 116 4.90 -4.61 4.00
N LEU A 117 4.20 -5.66 4.44
CA LEU A 117 4.31 -6.17 5.81
C LEU A 117 5.69 -6.80 6.08
N SER A 118 6.32 -7.40 5.07
CA SER A 118 7.70 -7.90 5.19
C SER A 118 8.67 -6.77 5.50
N TYR A 119 8.68 -5.71 4.68
CA TYR A 119 9.58 -4.57 4.85
C TYR A 119 9.28 -3.76 6.13
N LEU A 120 8.01 -3.58 6.49
CA LEU A 120 7.65 -2.91 7.74
C LEU A 120 8.20 -3.67 8.97
N ARG A 121 8.25 -5.00 8.90
CA ARG A 121 8.83 -5.83 9.97
C ARG A 121 10.35 -5.72 10.02
N GLU A 122 11.01 -5.49 8.90
CA GLU A 122 12.45 -5.21 8.86
C GLU A 122 12.73 -3.88 9.58
N TYR A 123 12.00 -2.81 9.25
CA TYR A 123 12.15 -1.52 9.94
C TYR A 123 11.85 -1.60 11.44
N LEU A 124 10.83 -2.38 11.84
CA LEU A 124 10.53 -2.60 13.25
C LEU A 124 11.69 -3.29 13.99
N LYS A 125 12.33 -4.29 13.38
CA LYS A 125 13.50 -4.95 13.99
C LYS A 125 14.67 -3.98 14.14
N GLU A 126 14.88 -3.09 13.18
CA GLU A 126 15.93 -2.07 13.26
C GLU A 126 15.68 -1.09 14.42
N LEU A 127 14.42 -0.68 14.64
CA LEU A 127 14.04 0.15 15.79
C LEU A 127 14.30 -0.55 17.14
N GLU A 128 14.03 -1.85 17.25
CA GLU A 128 14.18 -2.60 18.52
C GLU A 128 15.65 -2.82 18.92
N VAL A 129 16.60 -2.58 18.02
CA VAL A 129 18.05 -2.72 18.25
C VAL A 129 18.70 -1.38 18.65
N MET A 130 18.00 -0.25 18.48
CA MET A 130 18.46 1.11 18.83
C MET A 130 18.20 1.45 20.30
#